data_AF-A0A8B7DW06-F1
#
_entry.id   AF-A0A8B7DW06-F1
#
_cell.length_a   1.000
_cell.length_b   1.000
_cell.length_c   1.000
_cell.angle_alpha   90.00
_cell.angle_beta   90.00
_cell.angle_gamma   90.00
#
_symmetry.space_group_name_H-M   'P 1'
#
loop_
_entity.id
_entity.type
_entity.pdbx_description
1 polymer ?
#
loop_
_entity_poly.entity_id
_entity_poly.type
_entity_poly.pdbx_seq_one_letter_code
_entity_poly.pdbx_strand_id
1 'polypeptide(L)'
;MGKKSTEEVLKYLHSLGYKGIEDAIDNAVKEGQLKILKYLLSLGYRGPEDLIDIAVKEGQLEILKYLHSLGYEGIEYAIDKAAKEGYKGNEYAFNCAVGNQISHELGRKGTDCTLFDVMSDQIDRALSFYPSAIIVVVDDFNAQHTEWLGPSVSDSKDARETFCQAVLQMKKSHSNVAKLSIFVGTWNMGNAVVPPSITDWFNCFGSGKARSSELPPLASDIYAIGTQESVYHQKEWVKRVITDLNNLYNREFKLVKCASLWGICIVIVVKSELMNVVSKVKHSSVKTGIANALGNKGAVGVSFYVGQTSFCFVNCHLTSGNEHVLRRNQNYHSILRGLNLGQKDCFDLSLSFHYLFWFGDLNYRIDLDVATIIKSITTKNWNKLVSADQLLTEIKKGNAFVHCCITNVPSWCDRVLWKSYPELDIQNTTYGCTDEIFTSDHSAVFSTFDVDMLSHCQNIQKSNTINTNKQVKMIFLAAEAKILTTSSTKFHLEFHSTCFEKVICSKKNSLLDLKKKQESLFRNECLSVDFKTFAYPWWAKTDIPE
;
A
#
# COMPACT_ATOMS: atom_id res chain seq x y z
N MET A 1 57.09 25.31 21.49
CA MET A 1 56.79 24.41 22.62
C MET A 1 55.45 23.75 22.34
N GLY A 2 55.42 22.42 22.22
CA GLY A 2 54.19 21.69 21.89
C GLY A 2 53.16 21.83 23.01
N LYS A 3 51.92 22.20 22.66
CA LYS A 3 50.81 22.19 23.62
C LYS A 3 50.62 20.75 24.10
N LYS A 4 50.87 20.49 25.38
CA LYS A 4 50.50 19.21 26.03
C LYS A 4 48.99 19.01 25.90
N SER A 5 48.54 17.77 25.79
CA SER A 5 47.10 17.48 25.68
C SER A 5 46.38 17.87 26.98
N THR A 6 45.15 18.37 26.88
CA THR A 6 44.33 18.78 28.04
C THR A 6 44.20 17.66 29.09
N GLU A 7 44.24 16.40 28.65
CA GLU A 7 44.23 15.21 29.50
C GLU A 7 45.48 15.06 30.37
N GLU A 8 46.67 15.34 29.82
CA GLU A 8 47.94 15.28 30.56
C GLU A 8 48.03 16.37 31.62
N VAL A 9 47.48 17.54 31.33
CA VAL A 9 47.43 18.66 32.29
C VAL A 9 46.50 18.33 33.46
N LEU A 10 45.33 17.75 33.19
CA LEU A 10 44.38 17.33 34.23
C LEU A 10 44.93 16.20 35.11
N LYS A 11 45.60 15.20 34.51
CA LYS A 11 46.27 14.12 35.25
C LYS A 11 47.40 14.66 36.14
N TYR A 12 48.17 15.62 35.64
CA TYR A 12 49.25 16.26 36.40
C TYR A 12 48.70 17.12 37.56
N LEU A 13 47.67 17.93 37.34
CA LEU A 13 47.02 18.72 38.39
C LEU A 13 46.46 17.83 39.51
N HIS A 14 45.86 16.69 39.16
CA HIS A 14 45.38 15.75 40.18
C HIS A 14 46.53 15.09 40.95
N SER A 15 47.66 14.78 40.30
CA SER A 15 48.86 14.25 40.97
C SER A 15 49.48 15.23 41.98
N LEU A 16 49.23 16.53 41.82
CA LEU A 16 49.62 17.58 42.76
C LEU A 16 48.59 17.79 43.89
N GLY A 17 47.53 16.98 43.95
CA GLY A 17 46.52 17.01 45.01
C GLY A 17 45.35 17.98 44.76
N TYR A 18 45.29 18.63 43.59
CA TYR A 18 44.13 19.46 43.24
C TYR A 18 42.91 18.58 42.96
N LYS A 19 41.81 18.86 43.64
CA LYS A 19 40.51 18.22 43.39
C LYS A 19 39.66 19.15 42.51
N GLY A 20 39.00 18.58 41.51
CA GLY A 20 38.05 19.29 40.67
C GLY A 20 36.82 19.71 41.49
N ILE A 21 36.11 20.73 41.01
CA ILE A 21 34.77 21.09 41.47
C ILE A 21 33.72 20.26 40.73
N GLU A 22 32.52 20.10 41.29
CA GLU A 22 31.44 19.25 40.75
C GLU A 22 31.10 19.58 39.28
N ASP A 23 31.23 20.85 38.88
CA ASP A 23 31.00 21.33 37.50
C ASP A 23 31.97 20.77 36.44
N ALA A 24 33.04 20.08 36.84
CA ALA A 24 34.01 19.51 35.89
C ALA A 24 33.38 18.44 34.99
N ILE A 25 32.39 17.69 35.48
CA ILE A 25 31.68 16.68 34.70
C ILE A 25 30.78 17.34 33.65
N ASP A 26 30.00 18.35 34.05
CA ASP A 26 29.09 19.08 33.16
C ASP A 26 29.84 19.75 32.00
N ASN A 27 30.98 20.38 32.31
CA ASN A 27 31.82 21.01 31.30
C ASN A 27 32.43 19.98 30.35
N ALA A 28 32.82 18.80 30.85
CA ALA A 28 33.32 17.72 29.99
C ALA A 28 32.22 17.19 29.04
N VAL A 29 30.96 17.15 29.49
CA VAL A 29 29.82 16.76 28.66
C VAL A 29 29.51 17.84 27.62
N LYS A 30 29.39 19.12 28.02
CA LYS A 30 29.09 20.23 27.10
C LYS A 30 30.12 20.34 25.98
N GLU A 31 31.40 20.20 26.31
CA GLU A 31 32.51 20.30 25.36
C GLU A 31 32.80 19.00 24.58
N GLY A 32 31.99 17.94 24.74
CA GLY A 32 32.13 16.69 23.99
C GLY A 32 33.35 15.83 24.36
N GLN A 33 33.94 16.04 25.54
CA GLN A 33 35.21 15.43 25.95
C GLN A 33 35.03 14.04 26.60
N LEU A 34 34.58 13.05 25.82
CA LEU A 34 34.26 11.70 26.32
C LEU A 34 35.39 11.03 27.12
N LYS A 35 36.66 11.22 26.72
CA LYS A 35 37.81 10.64 27.45
C LYS A 35 38.01 11.26 28.83
N ILE A 36 37.80 12.57 28.94
CA ILE A 36 37.88 13.30 30.21
C ILE A 36 36.71 12.90 31.11
N LEU A 37 35.50 12.78 30.56
CA LEU A 37 34.32 12.30 31.29
C LEU A 37 34.56 10.90 31.90
N LYS A 38 35.06 9.95 31.10
CA LYS A 38 35.43 8.59 31.58
C LYS A 38 36.44 8.64 32.71
N TYR A 39 37.46 9.48 32.58
CA TYR A 39 38.49 9.63 33.61
C TYR A 39 37.92 10.22 34.90
N LEU A 40 37.10 11.28 34.83
CA LEU A 40 36.47 11.90 36.00
C LEU A 40 35.55 10.91 36.74
N LEU A 41 34.70 10.16 36.02
CA LEU A 41 33.85 9.13 36.62
C LEU A 41 34.67 8.00 37.27
N SER A 42 35.82 7.61 36.67
CA SER A 42 36.70 6.60 37.26
C SER A 42 37.36 7.03 38.58
N LEU A 43 37.49 8.34 38.79
CA LEU A 43 37.99 8.92 40.03
C LEU A 43 36.89 9.09 41.10
N GLY A 44 35.66 8.69 40.80
CA GLY A 44 34.52 8.72 41.73
C GLY A 44 33.73 10.03 41.73
N TYR A 45 34.02 10.97 40.84
CA TYR A 45 33.14 12.12 40.63
C TYR A 45 31.80 11.61 40.09
N ARG A 46 30.68 12.15 40.58
CA ARG A 46 29.34 11.85 40.07
C ARG A 46 28.73 13.13 39.54
N GLY A 47 28.22 13.07 38.32
CA GLY A 47 27.41 14.15 37.77
C GLY A 47 25.97 14.10 38.28
N PRO A 48 25.21 15.18 38.08
CA PRO A 48 23.80 15.25 38.46
C PRO A 48 22.95 14.24 37.66
N GLU A 49 21.75 13.94 38.15
CA GLU A 49 20.85 12.96 37.54
C GLU A 49 20.44 13.36 36.10
N ASP A 50 20.37 14.67 35.82
CA ASP A 50 20.02 15.26 34.52
C ASP A 50 21.22 15.44 33.57
N LEU A 51 22.40 14.89 33.89
CA LEU A 51 23.60 15.00 33.05
C LEU A 51 23.38 14.47 31.63
N ILE A 52 22.51 13.47 31.49
CA ILE A 52 22.12 12.92 30.19
C ILE A 52 21.35 13.93 29.33
N ASP A 53 20.54 14.80 29.95
CA ASP A 53 19.80 15.87 29.25
C ASP A 53 20.74 16.96 28.75
N ILE A 54 21.85 17.21 29.45
CA ILE A 54 22.92 18.09 28.98
C ILE A 54 23.58 17.49 27.74
N ALA A 55 23.90 16.19 27.75
CA ALA A 55 24.46 15.52 26.59
C ALA A 55 23.52 15.56 25.38
N VAL A 56 22.22 15.43 25.60
CA VAL A 56 21.18 15.55 24.57
C VAL A 56 21.09 16.97 24.03
N LYS A 57 21.02 17.98 24.91
CA LYS A 57 20.92 19.39 24.54
C LYS A 57 22.12 19.85 23.70
N GLU A 58 23.31 19.36 24.00
CA GLU A 58 24.55 19.75 23.30
C GLU A 58 24.88 18.82 22.12
N GLY A 59 24.00 17.86 21.79
CA GLY A 59 24.13 16.99 20.62
C GLY A 59 25.24 15.92 20.71
N GLN A 60 25.72 15.59 21.91
CA GLN A 60 26.90 14.75 22.13
C GLN A 60 26.57 13.25 22.14
N LEU A 61 26.22 12.69 20.97
CA LEU A 61 25.70 11.32 20.81
C LEU A 61 26.56 10.21 21.46
N GLU A 62 27.89 10.29 21.36
CA GLU A 62 28.77 9.27 21.93
C GLU A 62 28.90 9.37 23.46
N ILE A 63 28.70 10.57 24.02
CA ILE A 63 28.57 10.76 25.47
C ILE A 63 27.21 10.27 25.96
N LEU A 64 26.14 10.56 25.21
CA LEU A 64 24.79 10.09 25.51
C LEU A 64 24.72 8.55 25.60
N LYS A 65 25.25 7.84 24.60
CA LYS A 65 25.34 6.37 24.63
C LYS A 65 26.14 5.86 25.83
N TYR A 66 27.22 6.56 26.18
CA TYR A 66 28.07 6.16 27.30
C TYR A 66 27.36 6.36 28.65
N LEU A 67 26.72 7.51 28.88
CA LEU A 67 25.96 7.78 30.10
C LEU A 67 24.77 6.82 30.26
N HIS A 68 24.04 6.52 29.18
CA HIS A 68 22.98 5.52 29.19
C HIS A 68 23.51 4.12 29.56
N SER A 69 24.70 3.72 29.07
CA SER A 69 25.28 2.43 29.46
C SER A 69 25.71 2.34 30.93
N LEU A 70 25.82 3.49 31.61
CA LEU A 70 26.05 3.57 33.05
C LEU A 70 24.75 3.67 33.87
N GLY A 71 23.58 3.67 33.22
CA GLY A 71 22.26 3.70 33.87
C GLY A 71 21.74 5.09 34.20
N TYR A 72 22.28 6.15 33.59
CA TYR A 72 21.66 7.48 33.67
C TYR A 72 20.37 7.48 32.83
N GLU A 73 19.25 7.89 33.43
CA GLU A 73 17.94 7.99 32.79
C GLU A 73 17.59 9.46 32.56
N GLY A 74 17.13 9.81 31.35
CA GLY A 74 16.74 11.18 31.01
C GLY A 74 15.28 11.47 31.35
N ILE A 75 14.92 12.75 31.44
CA ILE A 75 13.52 13.15 31.65
C ILE A 75 12.72 13.12 30.34
N GLU A 76 11.40 12.96 30.44
CA GLU A 76 10.44 12.75 29.34
C GLU A 76 10.53 13.78 28.18
N TYR A 77 11.12 14.95 28.44
CA TYR A 77 11.29 16.05 27.47
C TYR A 77 12.64 16.07 26.72
N ALA A 78 13.54 15.11 26.95
CA ALA A 78 14.84 15.07 26.29
C ALA A 78 14.71 15.02 24.75
N ILE A 79 13.69 14.32 24.24
CA ILE A 79 13.40 14.17 22.81
C ILE A 79 12.89 15.48 22.21
N ASP A 80 11.97 16.17 22.89
CA ASP A 80 11.46 17.48 22.47
C ASP A 80 12.58 18.51 22.37
N LYS A 81 13.52 18.44 23.32
CA LYS A 81 14.68 19.34 23.39
C LYS A 81 15.69 19.04 22.27
N ALA A 82 15.97 17.76 21.99
CA ALA A 82 16.82 17.35 20.87
C ALA A 82 16.23 17.76 19.51
N ALA A 83 14.91 17.62 19.36
CA ALA A 83 14.18 18.00 18.15
C ALA A 83 14.14 19.52 17.95
N LYS A 84 13.92 20.29 19.04
CA LYS A 84 13.91 21.76 19.01
C LYS A 84 15.25 22.36 18.60
N GLU A 85 16.36 21.76 19.03
CA GLU A 85 17.72 22.22 18.72
C GLU A 85 18.27 21.65 17.39
N GLY A 86 17.48 20.84 16.66
CA GLY A 86 17.78 20.42 15.28
C GLY A 86 18.81 19.29 15.14
N TYR A 87 19.08 18.53 16.21
CA TYR A 87 20.04 17.42 16.15
C TYR A 87 19.40 16.19 15.51
N LYS A 88 19.87 15.83 14.31
CA LYS A 88 19.41 14.67 13.53
C LYS A 88 19.81 13.34 14.20
N GLY A 89 19.02 12.88 15.16
CA GLY A 89 19.01 11.50 15.64
C GLY A 89 18.38 10.57 14.59
N ASN A 90 18.96 9.40 14.39
CA ASN A 90 18.54 8.45 13.35
C ASN A 90 17.16 7.82 13.62
N GLU A 91 16.54 7.40 12.52
CA GLU A 91 15.15 6.92 12.32
C GLU A 91 14.64 5.88 13.33
N TYR A 92 15.53 5.17 14.02
CA TYR A 92 15.16 4.15 15.00
C TYR A 92 14.61 4.75 16.31
N ALA A 93 15.12 5.92 16.75
CA ALA A 93 14.66 6.58 17.97
C ALA A 93 13.30 7.28 17.78
N PHE A 94 13.02 7.78 16.58
CA PHE A 94 11.74 8.39 16.22
C PHE A 94 10.62 7.34 16.15
N ASN A 95 10.91 6.17 15.57
CA ASN A 95 9.92 5.09 15.42
C ASN A 95 9.57 4.39 16.74
N CYS A 96 10.45 4.41 17.75
CA CYS A 96 10.12 3.91 19.09
C CYS A 96 9.27 4.89 19.92
N ALA A 97 9.33 6.20 19.66
CA ALA A 97 8.60 7.21 20.43
C ALA A 97 7.15 7.40 19.95
N VAL A 98 6.89 7.28 18.65
CA VAL A 98 5.54 7.42 18.07
C VAL A 98 4.61 6.25 18.48
N GLY A 99 5.17 5.14 18.95
CA GLY A 99 4.41 3.96 19.39
C GLY A 99 3.72 4.07 20.75
N ASN A 100 4.07 5.05 21.61
CA ASN A 100 3.62 5.04 23.03
C ASN A 100 2.91 6.31 23.52
N GLN A 101 2.53 7.25 22.66
CA GLN A 101 1.96 8.54 23.11
C GLN A 101 0.62 8.93 22.44
N ILE A 102 -0.34 8.00 22.37
CA ILE A 102 -1.76 8.36 22.22
C ILE A 102 -2.60 7.62 23.26
N SER A 103 -2.31 7.89 24.53
CA SER A 103 -3.23 7.63 25.64
C SER A 103 -2.89 8.50 26.84
N HIS A 104 -3.24 9.78 26.81
CA HIS A 104 -3.83 10.48 27.97
C HIS A 104 -4.34 11.88 27.57
N GLU A 105 -5.67 12.00 27.64
CA GLU A 105 -6.44 13.17 28.07
C GLU A 105 -6.39 14.52 27.32
N LEU A 106 -7.55 14.80 26.72
CA LEU A 106 -8.07 16.10 26.29
C LEU A 106 -8.08 17.14 27.44
N GLY A 107 -7.57 18.34 27.16
CA GLY A 107 -7.79 19.54 27.98
C GLY A 107 -7.86 20.80 27.13
N ARG A 108 -9.07 21.25 26.79
CA ARG A 108 -9.37 22.47 26.00
C ARG A 108 -8.74 23.75 26.58
N LYS A 109 -8.24 24.65 25.72
CA LYS A 109 -8.67 26.07 25.60
C LYS A 109 -7.94 26.81 24.45
N GLY A 110 -8.73 27.39 23.54
CA GLY A 110 -8.55 28.72 22.94
C GLY A 110 -7.33 29.01 22.05
N THR A 111 -7.62 29.18 20.75
CA THR A 111 -6.96 30.07 19.76
C THR A 111 -5.43 30.08 19.71
N ASP A 112 -4.87 29.45 18.67
CA ASP A 112 -3.95 30.13 17.75
C ASP A 112 -3.84 29.34 16.44
N CYS A 113 -3.98 30.04 15.32
CA CYS A 113 -3.88 29.50 13.97
C CYS A 113 -2.56 28.74 13.82
N THR A 114 -2.62 27.45 13.52
CA THR A 114 -1.40 26.64 13.38
C THR A 114 -0.80 26.81 11.99
N LEU A 115 0.52 26.67 11.90
CA LEU A 115 1.37 26.82 10.71
C LEU A 115 0.84 26.08 9.45
N PHE A 116 -0.01 25.06 9.63
CA PHE A 116 -0.70 24.33 8.56
C PHE A 116 -1.69 25.18 7.77
N ASP A 117 -2.43 26.09 8.41
CA ASP A 117 -3.43 26.92 7.73
C ASP A 117 -2.78 28.00 6.85
N VAL A 118 -1.61 28.49 7.25
CA VAL A 118 -0.81 29.45 6.46
C VAL A 118 -0.08 28.75 5.31
N MET A 119 0.35 27.49 5.49
CA MET A 119 1.01 26.72 4.42
C MET A 119 0.03 26.27 3.33
N SER A 120 -1.20 25.85 3.68
CA SER A 120 -2.20 25.45 2.68
C SER A 120 -2.56 26.61 1.75
N ASP A 121 -2.76 27.81 2.30
CA ASP A 121 -3.16 28.99 1.51
C ASP A 121 -2.01 29.58 0.68
N GLN A 122 -0.76 29.40 1.11
CA GLN A 122 0.44 29.78 0.33
C GLN A 122 0.75 28.77 -0.78
N ILE A 123 0.50 27.46 -0.54
CA ILE A 123 0.67 26.39 -1.54
C ILE A 123 -0.41 26.50 -2.63
N ASP A 124 -1.67 26.73 -2.26
CA ASP A 124 -2.75 26.92 -3.23
C ASP A 124 -2.55 28.20 -4.07
N ARG A 125 -2.05 29.28 -3.47
CA ARG A 125 -1.63 30.48 -4.22
C ARG A 125 -0.42 30.20 -5.11
N ALA A 126 0.61 29.50 -4.65
CA ALA A 126 1.78 29.16 -5.47
C ALA A 126 1.43 28.27 -6.68
N LEU A 127 0.51 27.31 -6.49
CA LEU A 127 -0.01 26.44 -7.55
C LEU A 127 -0.88 27.19 -8.58
N SER A 128 -1.53 28.29 -8.18
CA SER A 128 -2.30 29.15 -9.09
C SER A 128 -1.43 30.02 -10.01
N PHE A 129 -0.20 30.36 -9.59
CA PHE A 129 0.70 31.24 -10.33
C PHE A 129 1.72 30.50 -11.21
N TYR A 130 2.06 29.24 -10.92
CA TYR A 130 3.07 28.47 -11.67
C TYR A 130 2.66 27.01 -11.91
N PRO A 131 1.82 26.72 -12.93
CA PRO A 131 1.34 25.37 -13.25
C PRO A 131 2.42 24.43 -13.86
N SER A 132 3.71 24.71 -13.67
CA SER A 132 4.82 23.97 -14.28
C SER A 132 6.05 23.81 -13.38
N ALA A 133 5.96 24.13 -12.08
CA ALA A 133 7.06 23.91 -11.15
C ALA A 133 6.99 22.47 -10.58
N ILE A 134 8.05 21.69 -10.77
CA ILE A 134 8.25 20.38 -10.13
C ILE A 134 8.93 20.63 -8.79
N ILE A 135 8.27 20.27 -7.68
CA ILE A 135 8.90 20.13 -6.37
C ILE A 135 9.05 18.62 -6.13
N VAL A 136 10.29 18.15 -6.05
CA VAL A 136 10.61 16.78 -5.67
C VAL A 136 10.54 16.70 -4.14
N VAL A 137 9.53 15.98 -3.64
CA VAL A 137 9.57 15.41 -2.29
C VAL A 137 9.95 13.94 -2.49
N VAL A 138 11.17 13.59 -2.10
CA VAL A 138 11.57 12.18 -1.95
C VAL A 138 11.17 11.79 -0.54
N ASP A 139 10.22 10.86 -0.39
CA ASP A 139 10.13 10.07 0.83
C ASP A 139 9.72 8.64 0.53
N ASP A 140 10.41 7.72 1.20
CA ASP A 140 10.33 6.27 1.06
C ASP A 140 8.99 5.75 1.61
N PHE A 141 8.20 5.14 0.74
CA PHE A 141 6.93 4.52 1.09
C PHE A 141 7.17 3.16 1.79
N ASN A 142 7.34 3.18 3.11
CA ASN A 142 7.31 1.97 3.93
C ASN A 142 5.89 1.76 4.49
N ALA A 143 5.08 1.00 3.74
CA ALA A 143 3.82 0.47 4.24
C ALA A 143 4.11 -0.66 5.25
N GLN A 144 4.23 -0.34 6.54
CA GLN A 144 4.23 -1.35 7.60
C GLN A 144 3.40 -0.93 8.82
N HIS A 145 2.65 -1.91 9.33
CA HIS A 145 2.02 -2.04 10.65
C HIS A 145 0.79 -1.19 11.00
N THR A 146 -0.39 -1.80 10.87
CA THR A 146 -1.48 -1.60 11.85
C THR A 146 -1.44 -2.75 12.84
N GLU A 147 -0.84 -2.56 14.01
CA GLU A 147 -1.02 -3.44 15.15
C GLU A 147 -2.35 -3.14 15.84
N TRP A 148 -3.14 -4.19 16.08
CA TRP A 148 -4.23 -4.17 17.05
C TRP A 148 -3.63 -4.41 18.44
N LEU A 149 -3.62 -3.37 19.27
CA LEU A 149 -3.41 -3.47 20.70
C LEU A 149 -4.57 -2.72 21.37
N GLY A 150 -5.33 -3.43 22.20
CA GLY A 150 -6.20 -2.81 23.21
C GLY A 150 -5.66 -3.10 24.61
N PRO A 151 -6.34 -2.68 25.69
CA PRO A 151 -7.35 -1.62 25.81
C PRO A 151 -7.02 -0.59 26.92
N SER A 152 -7.55 0.65 26.83
CA SER A 152 -8.22 1.35 27.94
C SER A 152 -8.66 2.77 27.56
N VAL A 153 -9.78 3.18 28.15
CA VAL A 153 -10.44 4.50 28.17
C VAL A 153 -11.56 4.69 27.13
N SER A 154 -12.68 5.19 27.64
CA SER A 154 -14.06 5.07 27.16
C SER A 154 -14.46 6.04 26.05
N ASP A 155 -13.89 5.88 24.86
CA ASP A 155 -14.53 6.31 23.61
C ASP A 155 -14.75 5.06 22.77
N SER A 156 -16.01 4.74 22.43
CA SER A 156 -16.28 3.50 21.70
C SER A 156 -15.50 3.52 20.38
N LYS A 157 -14.74 2.46 20.13
CA LYS A 157 -14.01 2.23 18.86
C LYS A 157 -14.91 2.51 17.64
N ASP A 158 -16.20 2.25 17.80
CA ASP A 158 -17.26 2.46 16.83
C ASP A 158 -17.53 3.95 16.57
N ALA A 159 -17.47 4.83 17.59
CA ALA A 159 -17.63 6.28 17.43
C ALA A 159 -16.47 6.91 16.65
N ARG A 160 -15.22 6.48 16.89
CA ARG A 160 -14.05 6.96 16.15
C ARG A 160 -14.09 6.53 14.68
N GLU A 161 -14.39 5.26 14.42
CA GLU A 161 -14.52 4.73 13.06
C GLU A 161 -15.68 5.43 12.32
N THR A 162 -16.81 5.63 12.99
CA THR A 162 -17.96 6.37 12.45
C THR A 162 -17.60 7.82 12.12
N PHE A 163 -16.85 8.52 12.98
CA PHE A 163 -16.35 9.87 12.70
C PHE A 163 -15.39 9.91 11.50
N CYS A 164 -14.44 8.98 11.42
CA CYS A 164 -13.53 8.88 10.27
C CYS A 164 -14.31 8.66 8.96
N GLN A 165 -15.30 7.76 8.97
CA GLN A 165 -16.18 7.50 7.84
C GLN A 165 -17.00 8.75 7.45
N ALA A 166 -17.50 9.51 8.41
CA ALA A 166 -18.20 10.78 8.17
C ALA A 166 -17.30 11.87 7.57
N VAL A 167 -16.06 12.00 8.05
CA VAL A 167 -15.06 12.96 7.52
C VAL A 167 -14.67 12.60 6.09
N LEU A 168 -14.47 11.31 5.77
CA LEU A 168 -14.22 10.86 4.40
C LEU A 168 -15.40 11.21 3.47
N GLN A 169 -16.63 11.06 3.95
CA GLN A 169 -17.83 11.44 3.21
C GLN A 169 -17.91 12.96 2.97
N MET A 170 -17.56 13.78 3.96
CA MET A 170 -17.51 15.25 3.81
C MET A 170 -16.41 15.69 2.82
N LYS A 171 -15.22 15.08 2.89
CA LYS A 171 -14.14 15.33 1.92
C LYS A 171 -14.59 15.01 0.49
N LYS A 172 -15.29 13.90 0.29
CA LYS A 172 -15.86 13.52 -1.02
C LYS A 172 -16.86 14.56 -1.55
N SER A 173 -17.62 15.20 -0.68
CA SER A 173 -18.58 16.25 -1.06
C SER A 173 -17.92 17.60 -1.38
N HIS A 174 -16.66 17.83 -1.00
CA HIS A 174 -16.00 19.16 -1.06
C HIS A 174 -14.63 19.16 -1.79
N SER A 175 -14.16 18.05 -2.36
CA SER A 175 -12.88 17.98 -3.08
C SER A 175 -12.96 18.47 -4.53
N ASN A 176 -11.97 19.26 -4.97
CA ASN A 176 -11.85 19.74 -6.36
C ASN A 176 -11.24 18.72 -7.35
N VAL A 177 -10.75 17.56 -6.87
CA VAL A 177 -10.30 16.44 -7.71
C VAL A 177 -11.46 15.46 -7.90
N ALA A 178 -11.75 15.09 -9.14
CA ALA A 178 -12.79 14.10 -9.43
C ALA A 178 -12.33 12.72 -8.92
N LYS A 179 -12.89 12.26 -7.79
CA LYS A 179 -12.69 10.90 -7.28
C LYS A 179 -13.87 10.00 -7.64
N LEU A 180 -13.59 8.72 -7.89
CA LEU A 180 -14.59 7.67 -8.05
C LEU A 180 -14.53 6.72 -6.86
N SER A 181 -15.69 6.30 -6.39
CA SER A 181 -15.80 5.24 -5.38
C SER A 181 -16.21 3.92 -6.02
N ILE A 182 -15.53 2.84 -5.65
CA ILE A 182 -15.64 1.53 -6.28
C ILE A 182 -15.94 0.50 -5.21
N PHE A 183 -17.02 -0.24 -5.38
CA PHE A 183 -17.31 -1.45 -4.62
C PHE A 183 -16.80 -2.67 -5.38
N VAL A 184 -16.10 -3.56 -4.69
CA VAL A 184 -15.68 -4.87 -5.17
C VAL A 184 -16.18 -5.93 -4.20
N GLY A 185 -17.10 -6.78 -4.66
CA GLY A 185 -17.63 -7.90 -3.89
C GLY A 185 -17.23 -9.22 -4.50
N THR A 186 -16.88 -10.20 -3.66
CA THR A 186 -16.76 -11.61 -4.06
C THR A 186 -17.60 -12.52 -3.16
N TRP A 187 -18.29 -13.49 -3.74
CA TRP A 187 -19.04 -14.49 -2.99
C TRP A 187 -19.06 -15.84 -3.71
N ASN A 188 -18.42 -16.85 -3.11
CA ASN A 188 -18.69 -18.24 -3.48
C ASN A 188 -20.07 -18.59 -2.93
N MET A 189 -21.02 -18.92 -3.82
CA MET A 189 -22.41 -19.14 -3.46
C MET A 189 -22.69 -20.59 -3.05
N GLY A 190 -21.71 -21.51 -3.13
CA GLY A 190 -21.88 -22.91 -2.76
C GLY A 190 -23.02 -23.63 -3.50
N ASN A 191 -23.37 -23.18 -4.70
CA ASN A 191 -24.55 -23.60 -5.46
C ASN A 191 -25.90 -23.37 -4.73
N ALA A 192 -25.92 -22.51 -3.74
CA ALA A 192 -27.10 -22.19 -2.95
C ALA A 192 -27.94 -21.06 -3.58
N VAL A 193 -29.20 -21.01 -3.15
CA VAL A 193 -30.13 -19.93 -3.49
C VAL A 193 -29.77 -18.70 -2.65
N VAL A 194 -29.70 -17.54 -3.30
CA VAL A 194 -29.46 -16.23 -2.67
C VAL A 194 -30.61 -15.92 -1.70
N PRO A 195 -30.33 -15.41 -0.49
CA PRO A 195 -31.37 -15.03 0.45
C PRO A 195 -32.28 -13.91 -0.11
N PRO A 196 -33.43 -13.64 0.53
CA PRO A 196 -34.36 -12.59 0.10
C PRO A 196 -33.73 -11.19 0.01
N SER A 197 -32.73 -10.89 0.84
CA SER A 197 -31.95 -9.65 0.78
C SER A 197 -30.46 -9.93 0.80
N ILE A 198 -29.71 -9.17 0.01
CA ILE A 198 -28.24 -9.11 0.01
C ILE A 198 -27.74 -7.69 0.26
N THR A 199 -28.59 -6.80 0.78
CA THR A 199 -28.28 -5.38 0.94
C THR A 199 -27.12 -5.11 1.91
N ASP A 200 -26.92 -5.98 2.90
CA ASP A 200 -25.80 -5.87 3.85
C ASP A 200 -24.46 -6.01 3.13
N TRP A 201 -24.41 -6.83 2.08
CA TRP A 201 -23.23 -6.95 1.24
C TRP A 201 -22.91 -5.63 0.54
N PHE A 202 -23.91 -4.98 -0.06
CA PHE A 202 -23.72 -3.70 -0.76
C PHE A 202 -23.46 -2.53 0.22
N ASN A 203 -24.03 -2.57 1.43
CA ASN A 203 -23.76 -1.58 2.47
C ASN A 203 -22.43 -1.79 3.20
N CYS A 204 -21.72 -2.89 2.93
CA CYS A 204 -20.48 -3.26 3.62
C CYS A 204 -20.69 -3.44 5.13
N PHE A 205 -21.81 -4.08 5.51
CA PHE A 205 -22.15 -4.40 6.91
C PHE A 205 -21.66 -5.81 7.27
N GLY A 206 -21.15 -5.95 8.49
CA GLY A 206 -20.65 -7.21 9.05
C GLY A 206 -19.29 -7.03 9.72
N SER A 207 -18.43 -8.02 9.59
CA SER A 207 -17.12 -8.08 10.26
C SER A 207 -15.98 -7.48 9.43
N GLY A 208 -14.91 -7.08 10.11
CA GLY A 208 -13.71 -6.49 9.50
C GLY A 208 -13.72 -4.96 9.53
N LYS A 209 -13.15 -4.31 8.51
CA LYS A 209 -13.25 -2.86 8.31
C LYS A 209 -14.57 -2.56 7.61
N ALA A 210 -15.67 -2.70 8.34
CA ALA A 210 -17.03 -2.55 7.85
C ALA A 210 -17.55 -1.11 8.00
N ARG A 211 -18.62 -0.77 7.28
CA ARG A 211 -19.34 0.50 7.44
C ARG A 211 -20.18 0.46 8.70
N SER A 212 -20.22 1.56 9.44
CA SER A 212 -21.13 1.71 10.58
C SER A 212 -22.59 1.71 10.12
N SER A 213 -23.45 0.93 10.78
CA SER A 213 -24.89 0.87 10.53
C SER A 213 -25.62 2.15 10.93
N GLU A 214 -24.99 3.04 11.70
CA GLU A 214 -25.52 4.35 12.07
C GLU A 214 -25.44 5.35 10.92
N LEU A 215 -24.59 5.09 9.91
CA LEU A 215 -24.43 5.95 8.76
C LEU A 215 -25.46 5.62 7.68
N PRO A 216 -26.02 6.62 6.98
CA PRO A 216 -26.94 6.38 5.88
C PRO A 216 -26.26 5.58 4.77
N PRO A 217 -26.99 4.77 3.98
CA PRO A 217 -26.43 4.05 2.84
C PRO A 217 -25.69 4.99 1.88
N LEU A 218 -24.47 4.63 1.49
CA LEU A 218 -23.66 5.42 0.56
C LEU A 218 -23.36 4.61 -0.70
N ALA A 219 -23.92 5.05 -1.81
CA ALA A 219 -23.72 4.41 -3.10
C ALA A 219 -22.30 4.64 -3.65
N SER A 220 -21.61 3.54 -3.95
CA SER A 220 -20.42 3.56 -4.81
C SER A 220 -20.77 3.95 -6.25
N ASP A 221 -19.81 4.52 -6.96
CA ASP A 221 -19.96 4.96 -8.34
C ASP A 221 -19.90 3.78 -9.32
N ILE A 222 -19.08 2.77 -8.99
CA ILE A 222 -18.90 1.51 -9.71
C ILE A 222 -19.10 0.34 -8.74
N TYR A 223 -19.84 -0.69 -9.17
CA TYR A 223 -19.99 -1.97 -8.47
C TYR A 223 -19.45 -3.10 -9.34
N ALA A 224 -18.44 -3.80 -8.85
CA ALA A 224 -17.92 -5.03 -9.43
C ALA A 224 -18.26 -6.22 -8.53
N ILE A 225 -19.15 -7.09 -9.02
CA ILE A 225 -19.73 -8.18 -8.24
C ILE A 225 -19.31 -9.50 -8.86
N GLY A 226 -18.45 -10.23 -8.16
CA GLY A 226 -17.95 -11.54 -8.55
C GLY A 226 -18.63 -12.64 -7.75
N THR A 227 -19.11 -13.67 -8.44
CA THR A 227 -19.60 -14.88 -7.79
C THR A 227 -18.91 -16.12 -8.32
N GLN A 228 -18.79 -17.14 -7.49
CA GLN A 228 -18.34 -18.48 -7.84
C GLN A 228 -19.41 -19.49 -7.39
N GLU A 229 -19.47 -20.65 -8.03
CA GLU A 229 -20.52 -21.65 -7.76
C GLU A 229 -21.94 -21.06 -7.83
N SER A 230 -22.12 -20.08 -8.72
CA SER A 230 -23.42 -19.46 -8.96
C SER A 230 -24.31 -20.40 -9.77
N VAL A 231 -25.49 -20.68 -9.25
CA VAL A 231 -26.57 -21.42 -9.96
C VAL A 231 -27.44 -20.53 -10.84
N TYR A 232 -27.29 -19.21 -10.73
CA TYR A 232 -28.15 -18.26 -11.42
C TYR A 232 -27.77 -18.05 -12.88
N HIS A 233 -28.80 -17.92 -13.73
CA HIS A 233 -28.61 -17.40 -15.08
C HIS A 233 -28.27 -15.91 -15.04
N GLN A 234 -27.37 -15.48 -15.94
CA GLN A 234 -26.88 -14.10 -15.99
C GLN A 234 -27.97 -13.03 -15.95
N LYS A 235 -29.06 -13.21 -16.70
CA LYS A 235 -30.16 -12.23 -16.78
C LYS A 235 -30.86 -12.07 -15.43
N GLU A 236 -31.11 -13.16 -14.73
CA GLU A 236 -31.79 -13.16 -13.43
C GLU A 236 -30.89 -12.55 -12.38
N TRP A 237 -29.61 -12.92 -12.37
CA TRP A 237 -28.64 -12.37 -11.43
C TRP A 237 -28.43 -10.87 -11.62
N VAL A 238 -28.27 -10.42 -12.87
CA VAL A 238 -28.15 -8.99 -13.19
C VAL A 238 -29.39 -8.22 -12.76
N LYS A 239 -30.59 -8.76 -13.05
CA LYS A 239 -31.85 -8.13 -12.64
C LYS A 239 -31.90 -7.99 -11.11
N ARG A 240 -31.56 -9.06 -10.38
CA ARG A 240 -31.52 -9.06 -8.91
C ARG A 240 -30.57 -7.97 -8.38
N VAL A 241 -29.32 -7.96 -8.84
CA VAL A 241 -28.31 -6.98 -8.44
C VAL A 241 -28.79 -5.54 -8.68
N ILE A 242 -29.29 -5.24 -9.89
CA ILE A 242 -29.72 -3.87 -10.23
C ILE A 242 -30.94 -3.47 -9.41
N THR A 243 -31.91 -4.36 -9.22
CA THR A 243 -33.09 -4.09 -8.39
C THR A 243 -32.71 -3.79 -6.95
N ASP A 244 -31.84 -4.60 -6.34
CA ASP A 244 -31.41 -4.41 -4.95
C ASP A 244 -30.62 -3.10 -4.79
N LEU A 245 -29.70 -2.78 -5.71
CA LEU A 245 -28.96 -1.51 -5.69
C LEU A 245 -29.89 -0.30 -5.87
N ASN A 246 -30.83 -0.37 -6.82
CA ASN A 246 -31.75 0.73 -7.09
C ASN A 246 -32.66 1.00 -5.89
N ASN A 247 -33.20 -0.06 -5.29
CA ASN A 247 -34.08 0.05 -4.13
C ASN A 247 -33.32 0.54 -2.89
N LEU A 248 -32.10 0.03 -2.67
CA LEU A 248 -31.30 0.36 -1.50
C LEU A 248 -30.88 1.84 -1.48
N TYR A 249 -30.46 2.37 -2.62
CA TYR A 249 -29.92 3.74 -2.71
C TYR A 249 -30.89 4.76 -3.29
N ASN A 250 -32.10 4.34 -3.67
CA ASN A 250 -33.07 5.16 -4.40
C ASN A 250 -32.43 5.91 -5.59
N ARG A 251 -31.62 5.18 -6.38
CA ARG A 251 -30.81 5.75 -7.47
C ARG A 251 -30.74 4.77 -8.64
N GLU A 252 -30.71 5.29 -9.86
CA GLU A 252 -30.63 4.43 -11.05
C GLU A 252 -29.20 3.94 -11.30
N PHE A 253 -29.05 2.62 -11.35
CA PHE A 253 -27.85 1.92 -11.76
C PHE A 253 -28.04 1.22 -13.10
N LYS A 254 -26.97 1.16 -13.90
CA LYS A 254 -26.96 0.57 -15.25
C LYS A 254 -25.87 -0.48 -15.39
N LEU A 255 -26.19 -1.54 -16.12
CA LEU A 255 -25.24 -2.61 -16.46
C LEU A 255 -24.19 -2.07 -17.44
N VAL A 256 -22.92 -2.22 -17.10
CA VAL A 256 -21.81 -2.07 -18.05
C VAL A 256 -21.56 -3.41 -18.74
N LYS A 257 -21.40 -4.48 -17.96
CA LYS A 257 -21.14 -5.82 -18.50
C LYS A 257 -21.48 -6.91 -17.49
N CYS A 258 -22.06 -8.00 -17.98
CA CYS A 258 -22.09 -9.29 -17.30
C CYS A 258 -21.32 -10.31 -18.15
N ALA A 259 -20.50 -11.15 -17.51
CA ALA A 259 -19.77 -12.22 -18.17
C ALA A 259 -19.64 -13.42 -17.23
N SER A 260 -19.62 -14.63 -17.77
CA SER A 260 -19.49 -15.85 -16.98
C SER A 260 -18.61 -16.90 -17.66
N LEU A 261 -18.05 -17.77 -16.84
CA LEU A 261 -17.40 -19.00 -17.21
C LEU A 261 -17.94 -20.07 -16.25
N TRP A 262 -18.91 -20.86 -16.73
CA TRP A 262 -19.62 -21.83 -15.89
C TRP A 262 -20.22 -21.12 -14.66
N GLY A 263 -20.00 -21.61 -13.45
CA GLY A 263 -20.48 -21.00 -12.21
C GLY A 263 -19.70 -19.76 -11.75
N ILE A 264 -18.68 -19.30 -12.50
CA ILE A 264 -17.92 -18.08 -12.21
C ILE A 264 -18.56 -16.93 -12.98
N CYS A 265 -19.03 -15.89 -12.30
CA CYS A 265 -19.73 -14.76 -12.90
C CYS A 265 -19.17 -13.43 -12.43
N ILE A 266 -19.13 -12.43 -13.31
CA ILE A 266 -18.80 -11.05 -12.95
C ILE A 266 -19.88 -10.12 -13.51
N VAL A 267 -20.40 -9.25 -12.66
CA VAL A 267 -21.39 -8.22 -12.99
C VAL A 267 -20.79 -6.86 -12.66
N ILE A 268 -20.64 -6.01 -13.67
CA ILE A 268 -20.20 -4.63 -13.53
C ILE A 268 -21.39 -3.71 -13.76
N VAL A 269 -21.69 -2.90 -12.74
CA VAL A 269 -22.80 -1.95 -12.72
C VAL A 269 -22.25 -0.58 -12.30
N VAL A 270 -22.78 0.50 -12.86
CA VAL A 270 -22.37 1.87 -12.52
C VAL A 270 -23.59 2.76 -12.29
N LYS A 271 -23.42 3.88 -11.61
CA LYS A 271 -24.45 4.92 -11.56
C LYS A 271 -24.81 5.39 -12.98
N SER A 272 -26.11 5.60 -13.23
CA SER A 272 -26.63 5.96 -14.56
C SER A 272 -25.92 7.19 -15.18
N GLU A 273 -25.55 8.17 -14.35
CA GLU A 273 -24.80 9.37 -14.75
C GLU A 273 -23.39 9.10 -15.33
N LEU A 274 -22.74 7.98 -14.99
CA LEU A 274 -21.41 7.64 -15.51
C LEU A 274 -21.47 6.95 -16.87
N MET A 275 -22.63 6.43 -17.28
CA MET A 275 -22.73 5.62 -18.50
C MET A 275 -22.28 6.36 -19.76
N ASN A 276 -22.46 7.68 -19.83
CA ASN A 276 -22.07 8.49 -20.99
C ASN A 276 -20.54 8.62 -21.16
N VAL A 277 -19.78 8.36 -20.08
CA VAL A 277 -18.31 8.39 -20.10
C VAL A 277 -17.69 6.99 -20.01
N VAL A 278 -18.52 5.93 -19.98
CA VAL A 278 -18.07 4.54 -20.07
C VAL A 278 -17.72 4.21 -21.52
N SER A 279 -16.53 3.67 -21.75
CA SER A 279 -16.10 3.28 -23.10
C SER A 279 -15.16 2.07 -23.10
N LYS A 280 -14.89 1.53 -24.31
CA LYS A 280 -13.93 0.45 -24.55
C LYS A 280 -14.15 -0.80 -23.66
N VAL A 281 -15.42 -1.15 -23.43
CA VAL A 281 -15.80 -2.32 -22.62
C VAL A 281 -15.36 -3.60 -23.32
N LYS A 282 -14.52 -4.40 -22.66
CA LYS A 282 -14.03 -5.70 -23.11
C LYS A 282 -14.21 -6.73 -21.98
N HIS A 283 -14.32 -8.00 -22.35
CA HIS A 283 -14.33 -9.11 -21.40
C HIS A 283 -13.53 -10.29 -21.96
N SER A 284 -13.01 -11.12 -21.08
CA SER A 284 -12.27 -12.33 -21.43
C SER A 284 -12.44 -13.38 -20.33
N SER A 285 -12.21 -14.64 -20.63
CA SER A 285 -12.24 -15.72 -19.64
C SER A 285 -11.14 -16.75 -19.91
N VAL A 286 -10.69 -17.42 -18.85
CA VAL A 286 -9.65 -18.44 -18.89
C VAL A 286 -10.08 -19.64 -18.06
N LYS A 287 -9.98 -20.83 -18.65
CA LYS A 287 -10.22 -22.11 -17.97
C LYS A 287 -8.91 -22.61 -17.35
N THR A 288 -8.98 -23.04 -16.10
CA THR A 288 -7.81 -23.59 -15.36
C THR A 288 -8.15 -24.86 -14.58
N GLY A 289 -9.34 -25.44 -14.82
CA GLY A 289 -9.78 -26.72 -14.25
C GLY A 289 -8.93 -27.91 -14.68
N ILE A 290 -9.48 -29.12 -14.57
CA ILE A 290 -8.76 -30.35 -14.91
C ILE A 290 -8.15 -30.24 -16.32
N ALA A 291 -6.84 -30.51 -16.42
CA ALA A 291 -6.04 -30.36 -17.64
C ALA A 291 -6.16 -28.98 -18.34
N ASN A 292 -6.53 -27.92 -17.61
CA ASN A 292 -6.87 -26.59 -18.13
C ASN A 292 -8.02 -26.57 -19.15
N ALA A 293 -8.82 -27.64 -19.22
CA ALA A 293 -9.88 -27.81 -20.21
C ALA A 293 -11.29 -27.55 -19.64
N LEU A 294 -11.51 -27.83 -18.35
CA LEU A 294 -12.80 -27.63 -17.68
C LEU A 294 -12.93 -26.21 -17.10
N GLY A 295 -14.15 -25.67 -17.16
CA GLY A 295 -14.46 -24.29 -16.77
C GLY A 295 -14.87 -24.10 -15.30
N ASN A 296 -14.93 -25.17 -14.50
CA ASN A 296 -15.30 -25.10 -13.08
C ASN A 296 -14.25 -24.38 -12.21
N LYS A 297 -13.01 -24.25 -12.71
CA LYS A 297 -11.97 -23.37 -12.18
C LYS A 297 -11.44 -22.49 -13.31
N GLY A 298 -11.10 -21.26 -12.99
CA GLY A 298 -10.75 -20.28 -14.01
C GLY A 298 -10.96 -18.85 -13.55
N ALA A 299 -11.10 -17.96 -14.52
CA ALA A 299 -11.42 -16.57 -14.27
C ALA A 299 -12.27 -15.96 -15.39
N VAL A 300 -12.99 -14.90 -15.03
CA VAL A 300 -13.64 -13.98 -15.95
C VAL A 300 -13.17 -12.58 -15.61
N GLY A 301 -12.65 -11.88 -16.62
CA GLY A 301 -12.22 -10.50 -16.51
C GLY A 301 -13.08 -9.56 -17.34
N VAL A 302 -13.31 -8.35 -16.81
CA VAL A 302 -13.94 -7.23 -17.53
C VAL A 302 -13.04 -6.01 -17.41
N SER A 303 -12.80 -5.33 -18.53
CA SER A 303 -12.09 -4.05 -18.54
C SER A 303 -12.89 -2.99 -19.26
N PHE A 304 -12.80 -1.74 -18.82
CA PHE A 304 -13.47 -0.61 -19.44
C PHE A 304 -12.79 0.69 -19.02
N TYR A 305 -13.22 1.80 -19.62
CA TYR A 305 -12.78 3.14 -19.27
C TYR A 305 -13.94 3.92 -18.66
N VAL A 306 -13.65 4.77 -17.68
CA VAL A 306 -14.54 5.86 -17.23
C VAL A 306 -13.78 7.17 -17.48
N GLY A 307 -14.24 7.95 -18.46
CA GLY A 307 -13.43 9.04 -19.00
C GLY A 307 -12.13 8.51 -19.61
N GLN A 308 -10.98 8.97 -19.10
CA GLN A 308 -9.65 8.49 -19.53
C GLN A 308 -9.07 7.42 -18.61
N THR A 309 -9.71 7.18 -17.46
CA THR A 309 -9.24 6.22 -16.46
C THR A 309 -9.64 4.82 -16.87
N SER A 310 -8.70 3.87 -16.82
CA SER A 310 -8.90 2.50 -17.26
C SER A 310 -8.95 1.55 -16.07
N PHE A 311 -9.94 0.68 -16.09
CA PHE A 311 -10.22 -0.28 -15.03
C PHE A 311 -10.20 -1.70 -15.57
N CYS A 312 -9.69 -2.63 -14.78
CA CYS A 312 -9.81 -4.06 -15.03
C CYS A 312 -10.22 -4.78 -13.74
N PHE A 313 -11.23 -5.62 -13.85
CA PHE A 313 -11.77 -6.43 -12.76
C PHE A 313 -11.65 -7.90 -13.15
N VAL A 314 -10.96 -8.70 -12.35
CA VAL A 314 -10.76 -10.13 -12.56
C VAL A 314 -11.40 -10.89 -11.40
N ASN A 315 -12.49 -11.60 -11.69
CA ASN A 315 -13.08 -12.57 -10.76
C ASN A 315 -12.57 -13.98 -11.09
N CYS A 316 -12.06 -14.72 -10.10
CA CYS A 316 -11.60 -16.09 -10.31
C CYS A 316 -12.10 -17.11 -9.27
N HIS A 317 -11.98 -18.37 -9.63
CA HIS A 317 -12.16 -19.52 -8.74
C HIS A 317 -10.96 -20.44 -8.94
N LEU A 318 -10.03 -20.43 -7.97
CA LEU A 318 -8.78 -21.20 -8.06
C LEU A 318 -8.93 -22.60 -7.45
N THR A 319 -7.94 -23.45 -7.69
CA THR A 319 -7.95 -24.84 -7.19
C THR A 319 -8.07 -24.89 -5.66
N SER A 320 -9.04 -25.66 -5.17
CA SER A 320 -9.31 -25.90 -3.74
C SER A 320 -8.30 -26.88 -3.12
N GLY A 321 -8.37 -27.15 -1.81
CA GLY A 321 -7.49 -28.09 -1.10
C GLY A 321 -6.28 -27.41 -0.45
N ASN A 322 -5.92 -27.83 0.78
CA ASN A 322 -4.87 -27.17 1.56
C ASN A 322 -3.49 -27.35 0.90
N GLU A 323 -3.24 -28.53 0.33
CA GLU A 323 -2.00 -28.98 -0.30
C GLU A 323 -1.76 -28.43 -1.71
N HIS A 324 -2.74 -27.75 -2.30
CA HIS A 324 -2.71 -27.35 -3.72
C HIS A 324 -2.21 -25.92 -3.99
N VAL A 325 -1.34 -25.38 -3.11
CA VAL A 325 -0.76 -24.03 -3.23
C VAL A 325 -0.07 -23.82 -4.57
N LEU A 326 0.81 -24.75 -4.97
CA LEU A 326 1.53 -24.66 -6.25
C LEU A 326 0.57 -24.61 -7.44
N ARG A 327 -0.54 -25.35 -7.38
CA ARG A 327 -1.56 -25.37 -8.43
C ARG A 327 -2.32 -24.04 -8.48
N ARG A 328 -2.62 -23.40 -7.35
CA ARG A 328 -3.19 -22.04 -7.31
C ARG A 328 -2.26 -21.00 -7.92
N ASN A 329 -0.96 -21.06 -7.62
CA ASN A 329 0.04 -20.21 -8.27
C ASN A 329 0.04 -20.41 -9.80
N GLN A 330 0.00 -21.66 -10.27
CA GLN A 330 -0.10 -21.98 -11.70
C GLN A 330 -1.40 -21.46 -12.32
N ASN A 331 -2.54 -21.58 -11.62
CA ASN A 331 -3.80 -21.01 -12.07
C ASN A 331 -3.70 -19.50 -12.25
N TYR A 332 -3.15 -18.79 -11.26
CA TYR A 332 -2.89 -17.35 -11.34
C TYR A 332 -2.05 -16.99 -12.59
N HIS A 333 -0.91 -17.64 -12.80
CA HIS A 333 -0.06 -17.39 -13.98
C HIS A 333 -0.77 -17.70 -15.30
N SER A 334 -1.59 -18.75 -15.32
CA SER A 334 -2.38 -19.11 -16.50
C SER A 334 -3.44 -18.06 -16.81
N ILE A 335 -4.09 -17.51 -15.78
CA ILE A 335 -5.09 -16.44 -15.92
C ILE A 335 -4.40 -15.14 -16.37
N LEU A 336 -3.30 -14.76 -15.73
CA LEU A 336 -2.53 -13.54 -16.03
C LEU A 336 -2.10 -13.50 -17.50
N ARG A 337 -1.63 -14.64 -18.04
CA ARG A 337 -1.23 -14.77 -19.45
C ARG A 337 -2.41 -15.04 -20.39
N GLY A 338 -3.47 -15.65 -19.89
CA GLY A 338 -4.58 -16.14 -20.69
C GLY A 338 -5.61 -15.07 -21.02
N LEU A 339 -5.96 -14.21 -20.06
CA LEU A 339 -6.98 -13.19 -20.24
C LEU A 339 -6.58 -12.22 -21.36
N ASN A 340 -7.45 -12.05 -22.34
CA ASN A 340 -7.23 -11.18 -23.48
C ASN A 340 -7.84 -9.80 -23.22
N LEU A 341 -7.23 -9.06 -22.29
CA LEU A 341 -7.60 -7.70 -21.92
C LEU A 341 -6.34 -6.82 -21.93
N GLY A 342 -6.50 -5.51 -22.05
CA GLY A 342 -5.38 -4.57 -22.01
C GLY A 342 -4.55 -4.60 -23.30
N GLN A 343 -3.28 -4.23 -23.19
CA GLN A 343 -2.31 -4.23 -24.29
C GLN A 343 -1.47 -5.51 -24.24
N LYS A 344 -2.15 -6.66 -24.40
CA LYS A 344 -1.58 -7.99 -24.18
C LYS A 344 -0.32 -8.29 -25.01
N ASP A 345 -0.19 -7.68 -26.18
CA ASP A 345 0.98 -7.88 -27.05
C ASP A 345 2.27 -7.30 -26.45
N CYS A 346 2.15 -6.36 -25.51
CA CYS A 346 3.27 -5.62 -24.93
C CYS A 346 3.41 -5.84 -23.42
N PHE A 347 2.29 -5.95 -22.71
CA PHE A 347 2.25 -6.00 -21.24
C PHE A 347 1.31 -7.09 -20.74
N ASP A 348 1.62 -7.66 -19.58
CA ASP A 348 0.63 -8.43 -18.84
C ASP A 348 -0.46 -7.52 -18.23
N LEU A 349 -1.52 -8.14 -17.70
CA LEU A 349 -2.64 -7.39 -17.12
C LEU A 349 -2.21 -6.46 -15.98
N SER A 350 -1.15 -6.81 -15.25
CA SER A 350 -0.70 -6.06 -14.07
C SER A 350 -0.10 -4.70 -14.43
N LEU A 351 0.17 -4.44 -15.70
CA LEU A 351 0.73 -3.18 -16.21
C LEU A 351 -0.15 -2.53 -17.29
N SER A 352 -1.35 -3.07 -17.54
CA SER A 352 -2.19 -2.64 -18.66
C SER A 352 -3.28 -1.62 -18.29
N PHE A 353 -3.49 -1.36 -16.99
CA PHE A 353 -4.61 -0.58 -16.49
C PHE A 353 -4.21 0.33 -15.34
N HIS A 354 -4.81 1.53 -15.29
CA HIS A 354 -4.62 2.47 -14.19
C HIS A 354 -5.01 1.83 -12.85
N TYR A 355 -6.11 1.06 -12.84
CA TYR A 355 -6.53 0.27 -11.69
C TYR A 355 -6.91 -1.16 -12.11
N LEU A 356 -6.25 -2.14 -11.51
CA LEU A 356 -6.56 -3.56 -11.60
C LEU A 356 -7.08 -4.05 -10.25
N PHE A 357 -8.25 -4.67 -10.24
CA PHE A 357 -8.81 -5.39 -9.11
C PHE A 357 -8.84 -6.88 -9.43
N TRP A 358 -8.26 -7.69 -8.55
CA TRP A 358 -8.28 -9.14 -8.67
C TRP A 358 -8.91 -9.74 -7.42
N PHE A 359 -10.00 -10.46 -7.60
CA PHE A 359 -10.81 -10.98 -6.51
C PHE A 359 -11.42 -12.32 -6.86
N GLY A 360 -12.00 -12.97 -5.88
CA GLY A 360 -12.65 -14.26 -6.06
C GLY A 360 -12.45 -15.20 -4.89
N ASP A 361 -12.90 -16.43 -5.08
CA ASP A 361 -12.48 -17.56 -4.27
C ASP A 361 -11.08 -17.99 -4.72
N LEU A 362 -10.07 -17.44 -4.05
CA LEU A 362 -8.67 -17.74 -4.33
C LEU A 362 -8.24 -19.06 -3.72
N ASN A 363 -9.03 -19.63 -2.81
CA ASN A 363 -8.82 -20.94 -2.19
C ASN A 363 -7.47 -21.14 -1.46
N TYR A 364 -6.71 -20.08 -1.17
CA TYR A 364 -5.53 -20.15 -0.29
C TYR A 364 -5.95 -20.22 1.16
N ARG A 365 -5.37 -21.17 1.89
CA ARG A 365 -5.82 -21.61 3.21
C ARG A 365 -4.90 -21.07 4.31
N ILE A 366 -5.29 -21.26 5.56
CA ILE A 366 -4.38 -21.07 6.70
C ILE A 366 -3.68 -22.40 6.98
N ASP A 367 -2.35 -22.39 6.93
CA ASP A 367 -1.51 -23.57 7.08
C ASP A 367 -1.28 -23.93 8.55
N LEU A 368 -2.37 -24.25 9.24
CA LEU A 368 -2.42 -24.68 10.64
C LEU A 368 -3.44 -25.82 10.80
N ASP A 369 -3.36 -26.56 11.90
CA ASP A 369 -4.39 -27.54 12.25
C ASP A 369 -5.69 -26.84 12.73
N VAL A 370 -6.83 -27.48 12.48
CA VAL A 370 -8.17 -26.93 12.76
C VAL A 370 -8.32 -26.51 14.22
N ALA A 371 -7.78 -27.27 15.18
CA ALA A 371 -7.90 -26.95 16.59
C ALA A 371 -7.14 -25.65 16.93
N THR A 372 -5.94 -25.46 16.37
CA THR A 372 -5.18 -24.23 16.49
C THR A 372 -5.90 -23.03 15.87
N ILE A 373 -6.55 -23.22 14.72
CA ILE A 373 -7.32 -22.15 14.07
C ILE A 373 -8.52 -21.74 14.90
N ILE A 374 -9.33 -22.70 15.35
CA ILE A 374 -10.49 -22.41 16.21
C ILE A 374 -10.02 -21.68 17.47
N LYS A 375 -8.97 -22.18 18.13
CA LYS A 375 -8.39 -21.52 19.30
C LYS A 375 -7.96 -20.08 18.99
N SER A 376 -7.32 -19.85 17.84
CA SER A 376 -6.86 -18.52 17.44
C SER A 376 -8.03 -17.58 17.13
N ILE A 377 -9.10 -18.07 16.51
CA ILE A 377 -10.33 -17.30 16.28
C ILE A 377 -11.00 -16.95 17.62
N THR A 378 -11.22 -17.95 18.50
CA THR A 378 -11.86 -17.75 19.81
C THR A 378 -11.08 -16.78 20.70
N THR A 379 -9.74 -16.83 20.64
CA THR A 379 -8.85 -15.92 21.38
C THR A 379 -8.54 -14.62 20.63
N LYS A 380 -9.13 -14.40 19.45
CA LYS A 380 -8.89 -13.25 18.57
C LYS A 380 -7.40 -13.03 18.23
N ASN A 381 -6.62 -14.10 18.18
CA ASN A 381 -5.22 -14.09 17.76
C ASN A 381 -5.11 -14.09 16.22
N TRP A 382 -5.47 -12.96 15.62
CA TRP A 382 -5.47 -12.78 14.17
C TRP A 382 -4.07 -12.83 13.57
N ASN A 383 -3.05 -12.32 14.28
CA ASN A 383 -1.66 -12.30 13.82
C ASN A 383 -1.12 -13.71 13.54
N LYS A 384 -1.49 -14.69 14.38
CA LYS A 384 -1.10 -16.10 14.16
C LYS A 384 -1.72 -16.67 12.89
N LEU A 385 -2.99 -16.36 12.61
CA LEU A 385 -3.66 -16.82 11.39
C LEU A 385 -3.06 -16.16 10.15
N VAL A 386 -2.87 -14.84 10.18
CA VAL A 386 -2.22 -14.07 9.11
C VAL A 386 -0.83 -14.61 8.78
N SER A 387 -0.02 -14.91 9.80
CA SER A 387 1.33 -15.42 9.61
C SER A 387 1.37 -16.81 8.96
N ALA A 388 0.27 -17.56 9.02
CA ALA A 388 0.11 -18.87 8.41
C ALA A 388 -0.76 -18.83 7.13
N ASP A 389 -1.15 -17.65 6.64
CA ASP A 389 -1.90 -17.52 5.40
C ASP A 389 -1.01 -17.85 4.19
N GLN A 390 -1.45 -18.82 3.39
CA GLN A 390 -0.70 -19.29 2.23
C GLN A 390 -0.58 -18.21 1.14
N LEU A 391 -1.60 -17.38 0.90
CA LEU A 391 -1.54 -16.33 -0.12
C LEU A 391 -0.50 -15.28 0.26
N LEU A 392 -0.53 -14.79 1.49
CA LEU A 392 0.43 -13.79 1.98
C LEU A 392 1.86 -14.33 1.92
N THR A 393 2.04 -15.60 2.27
CA THR A 393 3.32 -16.31 2.15
C THR A 393 3.80 -16.37 0.69
N GLU A 394 2.93 -16.74 -0.25
CA GLU A 394 3.30 -16.87 -1.66
C GLU A 394 3.50 -15.51 -2.36
N ILE A 395 2.81 -14.46 -1.93
CA ILE A 395 3.08 -13.06 -2.33
C ILE A 395 4.48 -12.66 -1.86
N LYS A 396 4.80 -12.89 -0.58
CA LYS A 396 6.12 -12.57 0.01
C LYS A 396 7.27 -13.31 -0.69
N LYS A 397 7.04 -14.56 -1.11
CA LYS A 397 8.00 -15.34 -1.90
C LYS A 397 8.11 -14.90 -3.37
N GLY A 398 7.21 -14.05 -3.85
CA GLY A 398 7.14 -13.62 -5.24
C GLY A 398 6.60 -14.69 -6.21
N ASN A 399 5.85 -15.67 -5.71
CA ASN A 399 5.35 -16.78 -6.51
C ASN A 399 4.02 -16.49 -7.21
N ALA A 400 3.19 -15.61 -6.62
CA ALA A 400 1.91 -15.18 -7.18
C ALA A 400 1.58 -13.75 -6.72
N PHE A 401 0.76 -13.04 -7.49
CA PHE A 401 0.25 -11.69 -7.17
C PHE A 401 1.33 -10.67 -6.78
N VAL A 402 2.49 -10.73 -7.45
CA VAL A 402 3.62 -9.85 -7.16
C VAL A 402 3.21 -8.39 -7.42
N HIS A 403 3.53 -7.51 -6.47
CA HIS A 403 3.16 -6.08 -6.47
C HIS A 403 1.66 -5.77 -6.39
N CYS A 404 0.81 -6.75 -6.08
CA CYS A 404 -0.56 -6.46 -5.69
C CYS A 404 -0.60 -6.04 -4.21
N CYS A 405 -1.42 -5.02 -3.93
CA CYS A 405 -1.81 -4.64 -2.58
C CYS A 405 -2.92 -5.56 -2.09
N ILE A 406 -2.89 -5.86 -0.79
CA ILE A 406 -3.88 -6.68 -0.09
C ILE A 406 -4.02 -6.19 1.35
N THR A 407 -5.23 -6.22 1.88
CA THR A 407 -5.48 -5.95 3.30
C THR A 407 -5.01 -7.13 4.15
N ASN A 408 -4.22 -6.85 5.18
CA ASN A 408 -3.60 -7.89 6.03
C ASN A 408 -4.57 -8.45 7.08
N VAL A 409 -5.66 -9.06 6.63
CA VAL A 409 -6.65 -9.72 7.49
C VAL A 409 -6.59 -11.24 7.29
N PRO A 410 -6.81 -12.03 8.36
CA PRO A 410 -6.99 -13.47 8.21
C PRO A 410 -8.16 -13.72 7.28
N SER A 411 -7.98 -14.63 6.33
CA SER A 411 -9.04 -15.04 5.43
C SER A 411 -8.75 -16.46 4.99
N TRP A 412 -9.78 -17.22 4.60
CA TRP A 412 -9.62 -18.65 4.36
C TRP A 412 -9.74 -19.05 2.89
N CYS A 413 -10.48 -18.29 2.08
CA CYS A 413 -10.66 -18.56 0.65
C CYS A 413 -10.81 -17.27 -0.17
N ASP A 414 -11.78 -16.45 0.20
CA ASP A 414 -12.24 -15.27 -0.56
C ASP A 414 -11.36 -14.05 -0.28
N ARG A 415 -10.96 -13.31 -1.33
CA ARG A 415 -10.09 -12.12 -1.20
C ARG A 415 -10.40 -11.06 -2.25
N VAL A 416 -10.02 -9.83 -1.95
CA VAL A 416 -9.88 -8.74 -2.92
C VAL A 416 -8.46 -8.16 -2.86
N LEU A 417 -7.78 -8.16 -3.99
CA LEU A 417 -6.47 -7.54 -4.19
C LEU A 417 -6.59 -6.45 -5.25
N TRP A 418 -5.67 -5.50 -5.21
CA TRP A 418 -5.62 -4.43 -6.21
C TRP A 418 -4.19 -4.08 -6.60
N LYS A 419 -4.06 -3.41 -7.74
CA LYS A 419 -2.82 -2.78 -8.20
C LYS A 419 -3.19 -1.52 -8.96
N SER A 420 -2.43 -0.45 -8.76
CA SER A 420 -2.56 0.79 -9.53
C SER A 420 -1.26 1.13 -10.23
N TYR A 421 -1.32 2.04 -11.19
CA TYR A 421 -0.11 2.71 -11.65
C TYR A 421 0.51 3.55 -10.53
N PRO A 422 1.84 3.79 -10.58
CA PRO A 422 2.50 4.69 -9.63
C PRO A 422 1.82 6.06 -9.62
N GLU A 423 1.86 6.72 -8.46
CA GLU A 423 1.38 8.10 -8.23
C GLU A 423 -0.13 8.33 -8.38
N LEU A 424 -0.92 7.32 -8.76
CA LEU A 424 -2.38 7.39 -8.68
C LEU A 424 -2.86 7.11 -7.26
N ASP A 425 -3.72 7.97 -6.73
CA ASP A 425 -4.33 7.75 -5.42
C ASP A 425 -5.34 6.59 -5.48
N ILE A 426 -5.18 5.66 -4.56
CA ILE A 426 -6.13 4.58 -4.29
C ILE A 426 -6.17 4.31 -2.80
N GLN A 427 -7.31 4.59 -2.19
CA GLN A 427 -7.54 4.37 -0.78
C GLN A 427 -8.57 3.26 -0.58
N ASN A 428 -8.18 2.17 0.09
CA ASN A 428 -9.13 1.17 0.56
C ASN A 428 -9.91 1.69 1.78
N THR A 429 -11.22 1.89 1.61
CA THR A 429 -12.10 2.47 2.64
C THR A 429 -12.79 1.40 3.48
N THR A 430 -13.13 0.24 2.91
CA THR A 430 -13.67 -0.91 3.65
C THR A 430 -13.04 -2.22 3.18
N TYR A 431 -13.00 -3.23 4.04
CA TYR A 431 -12.64 -4.60 3.70
C TYR A 431 -13.17 -5.54 4.79
N GLY A 432 -14.14 -6.40 4.44
CA GLY A 432 -14.85 -7.21 5.40
C GLY A 432 -15.72 -8.29 4.79
N CYS A 433 -16.52 -8.95 5.61
CA CYS A 433 -17.49 -9.95 5.19
C CYS A 433 -18.84 -9.73 5.86
N THR A 434 -19.91 -10.19 5.22
CA THR A 434 -21.24 -10.16 5.79
C THR A 434 -21.41 -11.24 6.85
N ASP A 435 -22.07 -10.88 7.94
CA ASP A 435 -22.31 -11.82 9.05
C ASP A 435 -23.73 -12.42 9.03
N GLU A 436 -24.63 -11.94 8.16
CA GLU A 436 -26.06 -12.34 8.13
C GLU A 436 -26.46 -13.14 6.87
N ILE A 437 -25.54 -13.40 5.95
CA ILE A 437 -25.77 -14.19 4.73
C ILE A 437 -25.23 -15.60 4.94
N PHE A 438 -26.11 -16.55 5.25
CA PHE A 438 -25.75 -17.93 5.63
C PHE A 438 -26.13 -19.01 4.63
N THR A 439 -26.55 -18.64 3.41
CA THR A 439 -27.02 -19.63 2.42
C THR A 439 -25.89 -20.48 1.86
N SER A 440 -24.64 -20.02 1.94
CA SER A 440 -23.44 -20.74 1.53
C SER A 440 -22.55 -21.01 2.75
N ASP A 441 -21.67 -21.98 2.61
CA ASP A 441 -20.50 -22.22 3.46
C ASP A 441 -19.43 -21.11 3.39
N HIS A 442 -19.60 -20.13 2.49
CA HIS A 442 -18.81 -18.92 2.42
C HIS A 442 -19.65 -17.67 2.70
N SER A 443 -19.09 -16.74 3.48
CA SER A 443 -19.64 -15.39 3.65
C SER A 443 -19.31 -14.51 2.44
N ALA A 444 -20.21 -13.59 2.08
CA ALA A 444 -19.94 -12.62 1.03
C ALA A 444 -18.91 -11.59 1.51
N VAL A 445 -17.81 -11.42 0.76
CA VAL A 445 -16.73 -10.47 1.07
C VAL A 445 -16.93 -9.18 0.28
N PHE A 446 -16.73 -8.04 0.93
CA PHE A 446 -16.81 -6.71 0.33
C PHE A 446 -15.53 -5.92 0.55
N SER A 447 -15.25 -5.01 -0.37
CA SER A 447 -14.18 -4.04 -0.26
C SER A 447 -14.53 -2.79 -1.08
N THR A 448 -14.31 -1.61 -0.51
CA THR A 448 -14.54 -0.34 -1.21
C THR A 448 -13.27 0.48 -1.35
N PHE A 449 -13.19 1.25 -2.43
CA PHE A 449 -12.03 2.05 -2.78
C PHE A 449 -12.44 3.42 -3.24
N ASP A 450 -11.70 4.45 -2.84
CA ASP A 450 -11.74 5.76 -3.48
C ASP A 450 -10.50 5.91 -4.36
N VAL A 451 -10.70 6.30 -5.62
CA VAL A 451 -9.65 6.38 -6.63
C VAL A 451 -9.72 7.68 -7.40
N ASP A 452 -8.58 8.13 -7.93
CA ASP A 452 -8.55 9.29 -8.81
C ASP A 452 -9.17 8.96 -10.17
N MET A 453 -9.98 9.91 -10.67
CA MET A 453 -10.47 9.92 -12.05
C MET A 453 -9.67 10.94 -12.86
N LEU A 454 -8.94 10.44 -13.85
CA LEU A 454 -8.33 11.28 -14.87
C LEU A 454 -9.43 11.99 -15.66
N SER A 455 -9.54 13.30 -15.46
CA SER A 455 -10.50 14.14 -16.15
C SER A 455 -10.20 14.19 -17.65
N HIS A 456 -11.23 14.50 -18.43
CA HIS A 456 -11.09 14.67 -19.87
C HIS A 456 -10.16 15.88 -20.12
N CYS A 457 -9.10 15.71 -20.90
CA CYS A 457 -8.33 16.84 -21.46
C CYS A 457 -9.17 17.57 -22.52
N GLN A 458 -10.39 18.01 -22.18
CA GLN A 458 -11.31 18.72 -23.08
C GLN A 458 -11.15 20.24 -22.98
N ASN A 459 -10.48 20.76 -21.95
CA ASN A 459 -10.19 22.19 -21.83
C ASN A 459 -9.06 22.68 -22.76
N ILE A 460 -8.42 21.80 -23.55
CA ILE A 460 -7.49 22.23 -24.61
C ILE A 460 -8.24 22.54 -25.92
N GLN A 461 -9.49 22.09 -26.09
CA GLN A 461 -10.25 22.34 -27.33
C GLN A 461 -11.33 23.42 -27.24
N LYS A 462 -11.55 24.05 -26.07
CA LYS A 462 -12.54 25.14 -25.91
C LYS A 462 -11.97 26.52 -25.61
N SER A 463 -10.66 26.68 -25.62
CA SER A 463 -10.05 27.99 -25.88
C SER A 463 -9.32 27.92 -27.22
N ASN A 464 -9.93 28.47 -28.26
CA ASN A 464 -9.30 28.75 -29.56
C ASN A 464 -8.22 29.86 -29.45
N THR A 465 -7.41 29.81 -28.39
CA THR A 465 -6.33 30.75 -28.08
C THR A 465 -5.29 30.12 -27.14
N ILE A 466 -5.16 28.78 -27.10
CA ILE A 466 -3.93 28.16 -26.58
C ILE A 466 -2.95 28.07 -27.75
N ASN A 467 -1.85 28.79 -27.60
CA ASN A 467 -0.69 28.79 -28.47
C ASN A 467 -0.26 27.33 -28.76
N THR A 468 -0.60 26.81 -29.94
CA THR A 468 -0.42 25.41 -30.39
C THR A 468 1.04 24.99 -30.58
N ASN A 469 2.00 25.78 -30.10
CA ASN A 469 3.44 25.61 -30.32
C ASN A 469 4.24 25.17 -29.08
N LYS A 470 3.61 24.85 -27.94
CA LYS A 470 4.34 24.25 -26.81
C LYS A 470 4.46 22.74 -26.99
N GLN A 471 5.47 22.32 -27.75
CA GLN A 471 5.89 20.92 -27.80
C GLN A 471 6.54 20.54 -26.46
N VAL A 472 5.88 19.68 -25.68
CA VAL A 472 6.48 19.08 -24.49
C VAL A 472 7.33 17.90 -24.96
N LYS A 473 8.60 17.88 -24.57
CA LYS A 473 9.54 16.79 -24.88
C LYS A 473 9.87 16.00 -23.62
N MET A 474 10.00 14.69 -23.75
CA MET A 474 10.48 13.82 -22.68
C MET A 474 11.89 13.37 -23.03
N ILE A 475 12.89 13.79 -22.24
CA ILE A 475 14.29 13.51 -22.55
C ILE A 475 14.86 12.56 -21.49
N PHE A 476 15.25 11.36 -21.92
CA PHE A 476 16.01 10.43 -21.09
C PHE A 476 17.51 10.71 -21.21
N LEU A 477 18.19 10.99 -20.10
CA LEU A 477 19.64 11.23 -20.09
C LEU A 477 20.44 9.93 -20.27
N ALA A 478 19.94 8.84 -19.69
CA ALA A 478 20.41 7.47 -19.90
C ALA A 478 19.36 6.51 -19.31
N ALA A 479 19.48 5.23 -19.62
CA ALA A 479 18.74 4.16 -18.94
C ALA A 479 19.67 2.98 -18.67
N GLU A 480 19.49 2.33 -17.52
CA GLU A 480 20.17 1.09 -17.14
C GLU A 480 19.11 0.10 -16.66
N ALA A 481 19.29 -1.18 -16.98
CA ALA A 481 18.44 -2.25 -16.46
C ALA A 481 19.28 -3.41 -15.94
N LYS A 482 18.75 -4.12 -14.93
CA LYS A 482 19.29 -5.41 -14.48
C LYS A 482 18.34 -6.53 -14.92
N ILE A 483 18.76 -7.34 -15.88
CA ILE A 483 17.91 -8.36 -16.52
C ILE A 483 18.41 -9.76 -16.15
N LEU A 484 17.54 -10.59 -15.57
CA LEU A 484 17.83 -12.01 -15.37
C LEU A 484 17.79 -12.73 -16.72
N THR A 485 18.95 -13.10 -17.25
CA THR A 485 19.06 -13.78 -18.55
C THR A 485 20.39 -14.49 -18.70
N THR A 486 20.38 -15.63 -19.38
CA THR A 486 21.59 -16.33 -19.81
C THR A 486 22.05 -15.90 -21.20
N SER A 487 21.18 -15.19 -21.94
CA SER A 487 21.40 -14.70 -23.30
C SER A 487 22.42 -13.56 -23.34
N SER A 488 23.23 -13.52 -24.40
CA SER A 488 24.13 -12.41 -24.73
C SER A 488 23.54 -11.43 -25.76
N THR A 489 22.23 -11.48 -25.99
CA THR A 489 21.53 -10.59 -26.93
C THR A 489 21.55 -9.13 -26.45
N LYS A 490 21.58 -8.21 -27.41
CA LYS A 490 21.31 -6.78 -27.15
C LYS A 490 19.80 -6.54 -27.01
N PHE A 491 19.44 -5.55 -26.22
CA PHE A 491 18.08 -5.14 -25.90
C PHE A 491 17.78 -3.76 -26.47
N HIS A 492 16.52 -3.47 -26.77
CA HIS A 492 16.00 -2.12 -26.98
C HIS A 492 14.87 -1.86 -25.99
N LEU A 493 14.54 -0.58 -25.79
CA LEU A 493 13.42 -0.12 -24.97
C LEU A 493 12.26 0.24 -25.88
N GLU A 494 11.04 -0.07 -25.44
CA GLU A 494 9.80 0.41 -26.06
C GLU A 494 9.02 1.24 -25.06
N PHE A 495 8.64 2.44 -25.48
CA PHE A 495 7.90 3.39 -24.67
C PHE A 495 6.46 3.42 -25.14
N HIS A 496 5.56 3.02 -24.24
CA HIS A 496 4.13 2.93 -24.48
C HIS A 496 3.41 3.92 -23.57
N SER A 497 2.58 4.79 -24.13
CA SER A 497 1.73 5.72 -23.37
C SER A 497 0.54 6.16 -24.22
N THR A 498 -0.58 6.44 -23.58
CA THR A 498 -1.73 7.09 -24.24
C THR A 498 -1.44 8.52 -24.68
N CYS A 499 -0.35 9.12 -24.18
CA CYS A 499 0.11 10.44 -24.58
C CYS A 499 0.96 10.43 -25.86
N PHE A 500 1.37 9.25 -26.36
CA PHE A 500 2.10 9.11 -27.61
C PHE A 500 1.18 8.68 -28.74
N GLU A 501 1.37 9.23 -29.94
CA GLU A 501 0.62 8.81 -31.14
C GLU A 501 1.00 7.40 -31.61
N LYS A 502 2.23 6.97 -31.30
CA LYS A 502 2.78 5.66 -31.64
C LYS A 502 3.79 5.22 -30.60
N VAL A 503 4.06 3.92 -30.55
CA VAL A 503 5.14 3.34 -29.75
C VAL A 503 6.48 3.94 -30.20
N ILE A 504 7.28 4.38 -29.24
CA ILE A 504 8.63 4.92 -29.48
C ILE A 504 9.62 3.82 -29.09
N CYS A 505 10.63 3.57 -29.92
CA CYS A 505 11.64 2.55 -29.66
C CYS A 505 13.04 3.17 -29.56
N SER A 506 13.82 2.75 -28.57
CA SER A 506 15.25 3.08 -28.50
C SER A 506 16.04 2.30 -29.56
N LYS A 507 17.27 2.75 -29.81
CA LYS A 507 18.30 1.89 -30.41
C LYS A 507 18.64 0.74 -29.45
N LYS A 508 19.31 -0.28 -29.98
CA LYS A 508 19.85 -1.36 -29.15
C LYS A 508 20.94 -0.81 -28.21
N ASN A 509 20.97 -1.30 -26.97
CA ASN A 509 21.89 -0.86 -25.93
C ASN A 509 23.36 -0.95 -26.40
N SER A 510 24.15 0.02 -25.94
CA SER A 510 25.59 0.05 -26.13
C SER A 510 26.29 -0.52 -24.87
N LEU A 511 27.32 -1.34 -25.07
CA LEU A 511 27.93 -2.25 -24.07
C LEU A 511 26.98 -3.35 -23.53
N LEU A 512 27.34 -4.61 -23.78
CA LEU A 512 27.05 -5.68 -22.81
C LEU A 512 28.15 -5.56 -21.76
N ASP A 513 27.84 -5.21 -20.52
CA ASP A 513 28.79 -5.58 -19.46
C ASP A 513 28.72 -7.11 -19.32
N LEU A 514 29.58 -7.80 -20.07
CA LEU A 514 29.76 -9.25 -20.10
C LEU A 514 30.33 -9.79 -18.77
N LYS A 515 30.49 -8.95 -17.75
CA LYS A 515 30.65 -9.41 -16.37
C LYS A 515 29.31 -9.97 -15.88
N LYS A 516 28.96 -11.16 -16.39
CA LYS A 516 27.99 -12.07 -15.79
C LYS A 516 28.36 -12.23 -14.32
N LYS A 517 27.77 -11.43 -13.45
CA LYS A 517 27.88 -11.64 -12.01
C LYS A 517 26.95 -12.79 -11.69
N GLN A 518 27.54 -13.95 -11.39
CA GLN A 518 26.85 -14.99 -10.66
C GLN A 518 26.60 -14.44 -9.26
N GLU A 519 25.38 -13.97 -9.02
CA GLU A 519 24.98 -13.53 -7.69
C GLU A 519 24.40 -14.73 -6.93
N SER A 520 24.93 -15.00 -5.73
CA SER A 520 24.33 -15.95 -4.80
C SER A 520 23.12 -15.31 -4.14
N LEU A 521 21.93 -15.81 -4.43
CA LEU A 521 20.74 -15.50 -3.61
C LEU A 521 20.65 -16.56 -2.52
N PHE A 522 20.91 -16.19 -1.27
CA PHE A 522 20.57 -17.03 -0.13
C PHE A 522 19.05 -17.22 -0.11
N ARG A 523 18.59 -18.40 -0.53
CA ARG A 523 17.26 -18.87 -0.16
C ARG A 523 17.38 -19.52 1.20
N ASN A 524 16.76 -18.91 2.20
CA ASN A 524 16.50 -19.61 3.46
C ASN A 524 15.74 -20.90 3.09
N GLU A 525 16.30 -22.04 3.50
CA GLU A 525 15.75 -23.40 3.34
C GLU A 525 15.97 -24.09 1.97
N CYS A 526 17.22 -24.28 1.55
CA CYS A 526 17.74 -25.57 1.02
C CYS A 526 19.22 -25.43 0.63
N LEU A 527 20.00 -26.52 0.79
CA LEU A 527 21.45 -26.61 0.56
C LEU A 527 21.89 -26.49 -0.93
N SER A 528 21.16 -25.78 -1.78
CA SER A 528 21.52 -25.54 -3.19
C SER A 528 21.76 -24.05 -3.45
N VAL A 529 23.00 -23.68 -3.76
CA VAL A 529 23.33 -22.34 -4.27
C VAL A 529 22.92 -22.26 -5.73
N ASP A 530 21.74 -21.67 -6.00
CA ASP A 530 21.30 -21.37 -7.37
C ASP A 530 22.02 -20.10 -7.86
N PHE A 531 22.97 -20.26 -8.77
CA PHE A 531 23.61 -19.12 -9.43
C PHE A 531 22.72 -18.55 -10.54
N LYS A 532 22.21 -17.34 -10.34
CA LYS A 532 21.48 -16.60 -11.38
C LYS A 532 22.44 -15.74 -12.19
N THR A 533 22.26 -15.73 -13.51
CA THR A 533 23.04 -14.90 -14.43
C THR A 533 22.26 -13.64 -14.77
N PHE A 534 22.85 -12.47 -14.53
CA PHE A 534 22.26 -11.18 -14.86
C PHE A 534 23.05 -10.48 -15.96
N ALA A 535 22.34 -9.76 -16.82
CA ALA A 535 22.87 -8.79 -17.78
C ALA A 535 22.53 -7.37 -17.34
N TYR A 536 23.43 -6.43 -17.63
CA TYR A 536 23.30 -5.01 -17.28
C TYR A 536 23.37 -4.14 -18.53
N PRO A 537 22.34 -4.16 -19.41
CA PRO A 537 22.33 -3.29 -20.58
C PRO A 537 22.20 -1.82 -20.18
N TRP A 538 22.91 -0.96 -20.90
CA TRP A 538 22.91 0.48 -20.74
C TRP A 538 22.61 1.21 -22.05
N TRP A 539 21.76 2.24 -21.98
CA TRP A 539 21.39 3.09 -23.11
C TRP A 539 21.79 4.53 -22.82
N ALA A 540 22.60 5.11 -23.69
CA ALA A 540 22.94 6.54 -23.62
C ALA A 540 21.74 7.41 -24.02
N LYS A 541 21.80 8.71 -23.72
CA LYS A 541 20.89 9.72 -24.30
C LYS A 541 20.73 9.55 -25.83
N THR A 542 21.82 9.28 -26.55
CA THR A 542 21.81 9.14 -28.02
C THR A 542 21.13 7.86 -28.54
N ASP A 543 20.86 6.92 -27.64
CA ASP A 543 20.17 5.67 -27.93
C ASP A 543 18.65 5.82 -27.76
N ILE A 544 18.16 6.84 -27.05
CA ILE A 544 16.74 7.03 -26.73
C ILE A 544 16.20 8.27 -27.48
N PRO A 545 15.12 8.14 -28.28
CA PRO A 545 14.48 9.28 -28.94
C PRO A 545 13.91 10.30 -27.94
N GLU A 546 13.95 11.58 -28.32
CA GLU A 546 13.30 12.71 -27.60
C GLU A 546 11.80 12.84 -27.88
#